data_AF-A0A939WCN2-F1
#
_entry.id   AF-A0A939WCN2-F1
#
_cell.length_a   1.000
_cell.length_b   1.000
_cell.length_c   1.000
_cell.angle_alpha   90.00
_cell.angle_beta   90.00
_cell.angle_gamma   90.00
#
_symmetry.space_group_name_H-M   'P 1'
#
loop_
_entity.id
_entity.type
_entity.pdbx_description
1 polymer ?
#
loop_
_entity_poly.entity_id
_entity_poly.type
_entity_poly.pdbx_seq_one_letter_code
_entity_poly.pdbx_strand_id
1 'polypeptide(L)'
;MKRFEFSLQKVLDLREFEEKQAKNELGKAIAEADRIKAELEYIALKRVENNKARALAEDMDAMMAIERFIVRLDLRKEELLEELAKAELVIEQKRQLFAEAMKNRKVVTKLKEKKEAEYKADVLKAEESAIDDIVGAKYNKEAI
;
A
#
# COMPACT_ATOMS: atom_id res chain seq x y z
N MET A 1 -5.13 13.81 37.27
CA MET A 1 -5.21 14.54 35.99
C MET A 1 -6.02 13.74 34.99
N LYS A 2 -6.76 14.40 34.09
CA LYS A 2 -7.47 13.70 33.01
C LYS A 2 -6.46 13.02 32.08
N ARG A 3 -6.88 12.03 31.29
CA ARG A 3 -6.05 11.48 30.21
C ARG A 3 -6.18 12.36 28.97
N PHE A 4 -5.16 12.38 28.12
CA PHE A 4 -5.26 13.02 26.80
C PHE A 4 -6.33 12.31 25.96
N GLU A 5 -7.26 13.08 25.42
CA GLU A 5 -8.30 12.60 24.51
C GLU A 5 -8.21 13.38 23.20
N PHE A 6 -7.97 12.67 22.11
CA PHE A 6 -7.92 13.27 20.79
C PHE A 6 -9.31 13.30 20.17
N SER A 7 -9.87 14.50 19.99
CA SER A 7 -11.24 14.70 19.50
C SER A 7 -11.51 14.08 18.12
N LEU A 8 -10.48 13.89 17.30
CA LEU A 8 -10.57 13.30 15.96
C LEU A 8 -10.09 11.84 15.91
N GLN A 9 -10.04 11.13 17.03
CA GLN A 9 -9.57 9.73 17.06
C GLN A 9 -10.36 8.84 16.09
N LYS A 10 -11.70 8.94 16.06
CA LYS A 10 -12.53 8.18 15.10
C LYS A 10 -12.21 8.49 13.64
N VAL A 11 -11.84 9.73 13.34
CA VAL A 11 -11.43 10.14 11.99
C VAL A 11 -10.08 9.51 11.64
N LEU A 12 -9.13 9.52 12.58
CA LEU A 12 -7.83 8.86 12.40
C LEU A 12 -8.02 7.36 12.13
N ASP A 13 -8.85 6.67 12.93
CA ASP A 13 -9.12 5.24 12.78
C ASP A 13 -9.71 4.92 11.40
N LEU A 14 -10.65 5.76 10.92
CA LEU A 14 -11.21 5.64 9.58
C LEU A 14 -10.14 5.80 8.49
N ARG A 15 -9.25 6.79 8.61
CA ARG A 15 -8.16 7.00 7.64
C ARG A 15 -7.15 5.86 7.62
N GLU A 16 -6.85 5.28 8.78
CA GLU A 16 -6.00 4.08 8.88
C GLU A 16 -6.64 2.88 8.19
N PHE A 17 -7.96 2.71 8.35
CA PHE A 17 -8.71 1.68 7.65
C PHE A 17 -8.70 1.90 6.13
N GLU A 18 -8.96 3.12 5.66
CA GLU A 18 -8.93 3.48 4.23
C GLU A 18 -7.55 3.22 3.61
N GLU A 19 -6.47 3.61 4.30
CA GLU A 19 -5.10 3.32 3.85
C GLU A 19 -4.85 1.81 3.73
N LYS A 20 -5.30 1.03 4.72
CA LYS A 20 -5.17 -0.43 4.70
C LYS A 20 -5.95 -1.05 3.54
N GLN A 21 -7.17 -0.58 3.28
CA GLN A 21 -7.97 -1.03 2.15
C GLN A 21 -7.28 -0.71 0.82
N ALA A 22 -6.83 0.53 0.62
CA ALA A 22 -6.11 0.93 -0.59
C ALA A 22 -4.83 0.11 -0.80
N LYS A 23 -4.09 -0.20 0.27
CA LYS A 23 -2.92 -1.08 0.21
C LYS A 23 -3.27 -2.50 -0.24
N ASN A 24 -4.36 -3.07 0.29
CA ASN A 24 -4.81 -4.41 -0.10
C ASN A 24 -5.24 -4.44 -1.58
N GLU A 25 -5.97 -3.42 -2.04
CA GLU A 25 -6.39 -3.31 -3.43
C GLU A 25 -5.20 -3.15 -4.38
N LEU A 26 -4.18 -2.38 -4.00
CA LEU A 26 -2.91 -2.32 -4.74
C LEU A 26 -2.24 -3.69 -4.80
N GLY A 27 -2.19 -4.41 -3.68
CA GLY A 27 -1.63 -5.77 -3.63
C GLY A 27 -2.34 -6.75 -4.56
N LYS A 28 -3.68 -6.70 -4.64
CA LYS A 28 -4.47 -7.52 -5.58
C LYS A 28 -4.14 -7.19 -7.04
N ALA A 29 -4.02 -5.90 -7.37
CA ALA A 29 -3.68 -5.47 -8.73
C ALA A 29 -2.29 -5.95 -9.15
N ILE A 30 -1.31 -5.87 -8.24
CA ILE A 30 0.05 -6.40 -8.47
C ILE A 30 0.01 -7.91 -8.70
N ALA A 31 -0.71 -8.65 -7.85
CA ALA A 31 -0.80 -10.11 -7.96
C ALA A 31 -1.40 -10.56 -9.31
N GLU A 32 -2.36 -9.81 -9.85
CA GLU A 32 -2.93 -10.10 -11.17
C GLU A 32 -1.93 -9.86 -12.30
N ALA A 33 -1.16 -8.76 -12.26
CA ALA A 33 -0.10 -8.53 -13.24
C ALA A 33 1.00 -9.60 -13.14
N ASP A 34 1.35 -10.04 -11.94
CA ASP A 34 2.34 -11.11 -11.74
C ASP A 34 1.83 -12.45 -12.29
N ARG A 35 0.53 -12.75 -12.16
CA ARG A 35 -0.10 -13.92 -12.79
C ARG A 35 0.06 -13.89 -14.32
N ILE A 36 -0.21 -12.74 -14.94
CA ILE A 36 -0.09 -12.54 -16.39
C ILE A 36 1.38 -12.70 -16.83
N LYS A 37 2.33 -12.11 -16.08
CA LYS A 37 3.77 -12.26 -16.36
C LYS A 37 4.23 -13.71 -16.28
N ALA A 38 3.76 -14.47 -15.29
CA ALA A 38 4.08 -15.90 -15.18
C ALA A 38 3.53 -16.69 -16.39
N GLU A 39 2.35 -16.35 -16.90
CA GLU A 39 1.81 -16.97 -18.11
C GLU A 39 2.62 -16.62 -19.37
N LEU A 40 3.08 -15.38 -19.49
CA LEU A 40 3.99 -14.94 -20.56
C LEU A 40 5.33 -15.70 -20.53
N GLU A 41 5.91 -15.89 -19.33
CA GLU A 41 7.12 -16.70 -19.15
C GLU A 41 6.90 -18.16 -19.56
N TYR A 42 5.77 -18.74 -19.17
CA TYR A 42 5.39 -20.09 -19.59
C TYR A 42 5.26 -20.21 -21.11
N ILE A 43 4.62 -19.24 -21.79
CA ILE A 43 4.53 -19.22 -23.25
C ILE A 43 5.91 -19.11 -23.89
N ALA A 44 6.80 -18.28 -23.35
CA ALA A 44 8.16 -18.16 -23.85
C ALA A 44 8.92 -19.50 -23.78
N LEU A 45 8.79 -20.24 -22.68
CA LEU A 45 9.35 -21.58 -22.53
C LEU A 45 8.76 -22.56 -23.56
N LYS A 46 7.43 -22.58 -23.72
CA LYS A 46 6.75 -23.45 -24.71
C LYS A 46 7.14 -23.13 -26.14
N ARG A 47 7.42 -21.87 -26.45
CA ARG A 47 7.90 -21.46 -27.78
C ARG A 47 9.30 -22.01 -28.06
N VAL A 48 10.20 -21.95 -27.08
CA VAL A 48 11.55 -22.54 -27.20
C VAL A 48 11.47 -24.05 -27.38
N GLU A 49 10.63 -24.74 -26.60
CA GLU A 49 10.41 -26.20 -26.74
C GLU A 49 9.89 -26.56 -28.13
N ASN A 50 8.89 -25.84 -28.64
CA ASN A 50 8.31 -26.11 -29.97
C ASN A 50 9.27 -25.78 -31.11
N ASN A 51 10.10 -24.73 -30.98
CA ASN A 51 11.14 -24.44 -31.97
C ASN A 51 12.17 -25.57 -32.06
N LYS A 52 12.54 -26.18 -30.92
CA LYS A 52 13.41 -27.37 -30.92
C LYS A 52 12.72 -28.56 -31.57
N ALA A 53 11.45 -28.81 -31.24
CA ALA A 53 10.67 -29.88 -31.85
C ALA A 53 10.53 -29.71 -33.37
N ARG A 54 10.32 -28.46 -33.84
CA ARG A 54 10.28 -28.12 -35.26
C ARG A 54 11.56 -28.51 -35.99
N ALA A 55 12.72 -28.26 -35.39
CA ALA A 55 14.03 -28.57 -35.98
C ALA A 55 14.30 -30.09 -36.08
N LEU A 56 13.60 -30.90 -35.29
CA LEU A 56 13.72 -32.36 -35.24
C LEU A 56 12.58 -33.09 -35.99
N ALA A 57 11.58 -32.37 -36.48
CA ALA A 57 10.44 -32.97 -37.16
C ALA A 57 10.83 -33.43 -38.57
N GLU A 58 10.58 -34.71 -38.85
CA GLU A 58 10.90 -35.33 -40.15
C GLU A 58 9.67 -35.47 -41.06
N ASP A 59 8.47 -35.45 -40.49
CA ASP A 59 7.21 -35.55 -41.23
C ASP A 59 6.48 -34.21 -41.35
N MET A 60 5.78 -34.03 -42.48
CA MET A 60 5.09 -32.78 -42.82
C MET A 60 3.91 -32.48 -41.89
N ASP A 61 3.19 -33.50 -41.43
CA ASP A 61 2.00 -33.33 -40.59
C ASP A 61 2.37 -32.82 -39.19
N ALA A 62 3.43 -33.36 -38.59
CA ALA A 62 4.03 -32.91 -37.35
C ALA A 62 4.57 -31.49 -37.48
N MET A 63 5.25 -31.17 -38.59
CA MET A 63 5.73 -29.81 -38.84
C MET A 63 4.57 -28.81 -38.91
N MET A 64 3.48 -29.15 -39.63
CA MET A 64 2.27 -28.32 -39.70
C MET A 64 1.55 -28.19 -38.36
N ALA A 65 1.53 -29.23 -37.54
CA ALA A 65 0.95 -29.18 -36.19
C ALA A 65 1.74 -28.23 -35.27
N ILE A 66 3.07 -28.32 -35.31
CA ILE A 66 3.97 -27.45 -34.55
C ILE A 66 3.82 -26.00 -34.98
N GLU A 67 3.80 -25.71 -36.29
CA GLU A 67 3.60 -24.33 -36.77
C GLU A 67 2.28 -23.73 -36.33
N ARG A 68 1.17 -24.50 -36.42
CA ARG A 68 -0.13 -24.03 -35.94
C ARG A 68 -0.13 -23.75 -34.44
N PHE A 69 0.58 -24.56 -33.67
CA PHE A 69 0.72 -24.34 -32.24
C PHE A 69 1.55 -23.09 -31.93
N ILE A 70 2.66 -22.86 -32.63
CA ILE A 70 3.48 -21.64 -32.51
C ILE A 70 2.65 -20.39 -32.82
N VAL A 71 1.86 -20.41 -33.91
CA VAL A 71 0.97 -19.29 -34.25
C VAL A 71 -0.03 -19.01 -33.12
N ARG A 72 -0.58 -20.06 -32.49
CA ARG A 72 -1.48 -19.91 -31.34
C ARG A 72 -0.78 -19.32 -30.12
N LEU A 73 0.46 -19.75 -29.83
CA LEU A 73 1.26 -19.19 -28.75
C LEU A 73 1.56 -17.71 -28.98
N ASP A 74 1.85 -17.33 -30.21
CA ASP A 74 2.12 -15.94 -30.59
C ASP A 74 0.86 -15.07 -30.42
N LEU A 75 -0.31 -15.54 -30.87
CA LEU A 75 -1.57 -14.84 -30.65
C LEU A 75 -1.88 -14.66 -29.15
N ARG A 76 -1.74 -15.74 -28.37
CA ARG A 76 -1.99 -15.69 -26.92
C ARG A 76 -1.00 -14.76 -26.20
N LYS A 77 0.25 -14.70 -26.66
CA LYS A 77 1.23 -13.76 -26.14
C LYS A 77 0.79 -12.32 -26.36
N GLU A 78 0.35 -11.96 -27.56
CA GLU A 78 -0.12 -10.59 -27.83
C GLU A 78 -1.33 -10.22 -26.96
N GLU A 79 -2.30 -11.14 -26.79
CA GLU A 79 -3.44 -10.95 -25.87
C GLU A 79 -2.96 -10.68 -24.42
N LEU A 80 -2.02 -11.50 -23.92
CA LEU A 80 -1.48 -11.34 -22.57
C LEU A 80 -0.68 -10.05 -22.39
N LEU A 81 0.00 -9.57 -23.44
CA LEU A 81 0.69 -8.28 -23.39
C LEU A 81 -0.30 -7.12 -23.29
N GLU A 82 -1.43 -7.18 -24.00
CA GLU A 82 -2.50 -6.20 -23.84
C GLU A 82 -3.16 -6.27 -22.45
N GLU A 83 -3.42 -7.48 -21.94
CA GLU A 83 -3.93 -7.70 -20.59
C GLU A 83 -2.95 -7.13 -19.54
N LEU A 84 -1.65 -7.36 -19.72
CA LEU A 84 -0.61 -6.85 -18.83
C LEU A 84 -0.58 -5.32 -18.83
N ALA A 85 -0.61 -4.68 -19.99
CA ALA A 85 -0.64 -3.23 -20.09
C ALA A 85 -1.84 -2.63 -19.35
N LYS A 86 -3.02 -3.25 -19.47
CA LYS A 86 -4.23 -2.85 -18.73
C LYS A 86 -4.04 -3.05 -17.23
N ALA A 87 -3.46 -4.18 -16.79
CA ALA A 87 -3.20 -4.45 -15.39
C ALA A 87 -2.20 -3.44 -14.79
N GLU A 88 -1.17 -3.05 -15.52
CA GLU A 88 -0.19 -2.05 -15.09
C GLU A 88 -0.82 -0.66 -14.93
N LEU A 89 -1.75 -0.27 -15.82
CA LEU A 89 -2.53 0.97 -15.64
C LEU A 89 -3.36 0.92 -14.35
N VAL A 90 -3.98 -0.22 -14.05
CA VAL A 90 -4.73 -0.40 -12.80
C VAL A 90 -3.80 -0.31 -11.58
N ILE A 91 -2.61 -0.90 -11.64
CA ILE A 91 -1.60 -0.79 -10.57
C ILE A 91 -1.27 0.68 -10.30
N GLU A 92 -1.00 1.48 -11.33
CA GLU A 92 -0.68 2.90 -11.14
C GLU A 92 -1.86 3.67 -10.54
N GLN A 93 -3.09 3.41 -10.99
CA GLN A 93 -4.28 4.01 -10.38
C GLN A 93 -4.40 3.66 -8.89
N LYS A 94 -4.24 2.38 -8.54
CA LYS A 94 -4.30 1.94 -7.13
C LYS A 94 -3.13 2.49 -6.31
N ARG A 95 -1.96 2.67 -6.90
CA ARG A 95 -0.79 3.28 -6.25
C ARG A 95 -1.05 4.73 -5.91
N GLN A 96 -1.66 5.49 -6.81
CA GLN A 96 -2.06 6.88 -6.55
C GLN A 96 -3.08 6.97 -5.42
N LEU A 97 -4.12 6.13 -5.43
CA LEU A 97 -5.12 6.08 -4.35
C LEU A 97 -4.51 5.73 -2.99
N PHE A 98 -3.58 4.77 -2.95
CA PHE A 98 -2.86 4.42 -1.73
C PHE A 98 -1.99 5.58 -1.22
N ALA A 99 -1.28 6.28 -2.12
CA ALA A 99 -0.48 7.44 -1.75
C ALA A 99 -1.35 8.58 -1.17
N GLU A 100 -2.52 8.81 -1.75
CA GLU A 100 -3.49 9.78 -1.26
C GLU A 100 -4.05 9.39 0.12
N ALA A 101 -4.49 8.14 0.29
CA ALA A 101 -4.97 7.63 1.58
C ALA A 101 -3.91 7.76 2.68
N MET A 102 -2.65 7.43 2.36
CA MET A 102 -1.53 7.61 3.28
C MET A 102 -1.30 9.08 3.63
N LYS A 103 -1.37 10.00 2.65
CA LYS A 103 -1.26 11.44 2.90
C LYS A 103 -2.36 11.91 3.85
N ASN A 104 -3.61 11.50 3.61
CA ASN A 104 -4.76 11.87 4.42
C ASN A 104 -4.63 11.35 5.86
N ARG A 105 -4.19 10.11 6.05
CA ARG A 105 -3.90 9.56 7.39
C ARG A 105 -2.80 10.36 8.09
N LYS A 106 -1.68 10.63 7.42
CA LYS A 106 -0.54 11.37 7.98
C LYS A 106 -0.91 12.77 8.47
N VAL A 107 -1.81 13.48 7.78
CA VAL A 107 -2.28 14.80 8.20
C VAL A 107 -2.95 14.72 9.58
N VAL A 108 -3.84 13.75 9.78
CA VAL A 108 -4.54 13.57 11.06
C VAL A 108 -3.60 13.07 12.16
N THR A 109 -2.66 12.18 11.84
CA THR A 109 -1.63 11.72 12.78
C THR A 109 -0.79 12.90 13.30
N LYS A 110 -0.30 13.76 12.40
CA LYS A 110 0.49 14.95 12.80
C LYS A 110 -0.31 15.92 13.68
N LEU A 111 -1.61 16.06 13.40
CA LEU A 111 -2.49 16.88 14.23
C LEU A 111 -2.64 16.29 15.64
N LYS A 112 -2.77 14.96 15.76
CA LYS A 112 -2.80 14.27 17.05
C LYS A 112 -1.52 14.49 17.83
N GLU A 113 -0.36 14.29 17.20
CA GLU A 113 0.96 14.49 17.80
C GLU A 113 1.12 15.92 18.33
N LYS A 114 0.71 16.92 17.53
CA LYS A 114 0.74 18.33 17.96
C LYS A 114 -0.15 18.57 19.18
N LYS A 115 -1.38 18.05 19.17
CA LYS A 115 -2.33 18.21 20.28
C LYS A 115 -1.86 17.50 21.55
N GLU A 116 -1.20 16.37 21.41
CA GLU A 116 -0.62 15.66 22.54
C GLU A 116 0.56 16.43 23.15
N ALA A 117 1.38 17.08 22.31
CA ALA A 117 2.46 17.95 22.78
C ALA A 117 1.93 19.19 23.52
N GLU A 118 0.91 19.86 22.97
CA GLU A 118 0.21 20.98 23.62
C GLU A 118 -0.36 20.55 24.98
N TYR A 119 -1.05 19.40 25.04
CA TYR A 119 -1.59 18.87 26.28
C TYR A 119 -0.53 18.61 27.35
N LYS A 120 0.61 18.02 26.98
CA LYS A 120 1.73 17.77 27.91
C LYS A 120 2.30 19.08 28.46
N ALA A 121 2.44 20.10 27.62
CA ALA A 121 2.91 21.41 28.05
C ALA A 121 1.94 22.09 29.03
N ASP A 122 0.64 22.02 28.76
CA ASP A 122 -0.39 22.58 29.65
C ASP A 122 -0.43 21.88 31.00
N VAL A 123 -0.29 20.55 31.01
CA VAL A 123 -0.20 19.76 32.24
C VAL A 123 1.01 20.17 33.07
N LEU A 124 2.20 20.27 32.46
CA LEU A 124 3.42 20.69 33.13
C LEU A 124 3.24 22.08 33.76
N LYS A 125 2.69 23.03 33.01
CA LYS A 125 2.45 24.40 33.48
C LYS A 125 1.46 24.45 34.65
N ALA A 126 0.43 23.60 34.62
CA ALA A 126 -0.54 23.50 35.71
C ALA A 126 0.08 22.87 36.98
N GLU A 127 0.96 21.89 36.82
CA GLU A 127 1.74 21.30 37.92
C GLU A 127 2.69 22.33 38.55
N GLU A 128 3.44 23.09 37.73
CA GLU A 128 4.31 24.17 38.20
C GLU A 128 3.53 25.23 38.99
N SER A 129 2.41 25.72 38.45
CA SER A 129 1.56 26.69 39.14
C SER A 129 1.02 26.16 40.47
N ALA A 130 0.64 24.88 40.53
CA ALA A 130 0.16 24.27 41.77
C ALA A 130 1.27 24.16 42.83
N ILE A 131 2.52 23.91 42.42
CA ILE A 131 3.68 23.89 43.32
C ILE A 131 3.95 25.30 43.87
N ASP A 132 3.96 26.31 43.01
CA ASP A 132 4.17 27.70 43.41
C ASP A 132 3.11 28.17 44.41
N ASP A 133 1.84 27.83 44.19
CA ASP A 133 0.74 28.13 45.11
C ASP A 133 0.93 27.48 46.49
N ILE A 134 1.38 26.21 46.53
CA ILE A 134 1.66 25.49 47.78
C ILE A 134 2.83 26.14 48.53
N VAL A 135 3.89 26.50 47.82
CA VAL A 135 5.08 27.15 48.40
C VAL A 135 4.72 28.53 48.95
N GLY A 136 4.02 29.35 48.16
CA GLY A 136 3.55 30.67 48.59
C GLY A 136 2.61 30.61 49.80
N ALA A 137 1.70 29.63 49.86
CA ALA A 137 0.83 29.43 51.01
C ALA A 137 1.57 28.99 52.28
N LYS A 138 2.69 28.27 52.17
CA LYS A 138 3.55 27.94 53.31
C LYS A 138 4.31 29.15 53.83
N TYR A 139 4.96 29.92 52.97
CA TYR A 139 5.71 31.11 53.38
C TYR A 139 4.82 32.17 54.06
N ASN A 140 3.59 32.36 53.57
CA ASN A 140 2.64 33.27 54.22
C ASN A 140 2.13 32.79 55.60
N LYS A 141 2.24 31.49 55.91
CA LYS A 141 1.89 30.94 57.23
C LYS A 141 3.02 31.01 58.25
N GLU A 142 4.28 31.06 57.82
CA GLU A 142 5.45 31.20 58.70
C GLU A 142 5.81 32.66 59.02
N ALA A 143 5.23 33.62 58.29
CA ALA A 143 5.43 35.06 58.48
C ALA A 143 4.41 35.74 59.43
N ILE A 144 3.56 34.96 60.11
CA ILE A 144 2.59 35.39 61.15
C ILE A 144 2.99 34.75 62.48
#